data_AF-A0A7C8F5J9-F1
#
_entry.id   AF-A0A7C8F5J9-F1
#
_cell.length_a   1.000
_cell.length_b   1.000
_cell.length_c   1.000
_cell.angle_alpha   90.00
_cell.angle_beta   90.00
_cell.angle_gamma   90.00
#
_symmetry.space_group_name_H-M   'P 1'
#
loop_
_entity.id
_entity.type
_entity.pdbx_description
1 polymer ?
#
loop_
_entity_poly.entity_id
_entity_poly.type
_entity_poly.pdbx_seq_one_letter_code
_entity_poly.pdbx_strand_id
1 'polypeptide(L)'
;MNTVHDIFTPETLQNLFPADRANAFFDALFGDAEEGAYDIRLAFKGQAANTLTFGLELHERPGRCLACNLTYGLPEVFSRHPVINLKGLTTEIDALLGDKATCTDWKLGTTQTVSKKLHVIPLMINLA
;
A
#
# COMPACT_ATOMS: atom_id res chain seq x y z
N MET A 1 26.95 3.90 1.93
CA MET A 1 26.09 3.20 0.95
C MET A 1 24.67 3.26 1.50
N ASN A 2 23.85 4.21 1.07
CA ASN A 2 22.48 4.32 1.60
C ASN A 2 21.63 3.24 0.92
N THR A 3 21.45 2.15 1.64
CA THR A 3 20.49 1.08 1.34
C THR A 3 19.11 1.69 1.17
N VAL A 4 18.26 1.13 0.32
CA VAL A 4 16.86 1.60 0.13
C VAL A 4 16.07 1.72 1.43
N HIS A 5 16.46 0.98 2.47
CA HIS A 5 15.90 1.05 3.81
C HIS A 5 16.05 2.43 4.47
N ASP A 6 17.09 3.17 4.10
CA ASP A 6 17.36 4.54 4.59
C ASP A 6 16.51 5.58 3.86
N ILE A 7 16.01 5.25 2.66
CA ILE A 7 15.10 6.09 1.86
C ILE A 7 13.67 5.87 2.33
N PHE A 8 13.27 4.59 2.43
CA PHE A 8 11.92 4.16 2.80
C PHE A 8 11.73 4.08 4.32
N THR A 9 12.00 5.18 5.01
CA THR A 9 11.72 5.33 6.44
C THR A 9 10.21 5.38 6.69
N PRO A 10 9.72 5.05 7.90
CA PRO A 10 8.30 5.14 8.24
C PRO A 10 7.69 6.54 7.98
N GLU A 11 8.46 7.62 8.14
CA GLU A 11 8.03 8.97 7.81
C GLU A 11 7.88 9.16 6.30
N THR A 12 8.87 8.75 5.49
CA THR A 12 8.77 8.80 4.03
C THR A 12 7.56 8.00 3.54
N LEU A 13 7.36 6.79 4.06
CA LEU A 13 6.23 5.94 3.70
C LEU A 13 4.88 6.54 4.11
N GLN A 14 4.82 7.23 5.25
CA GLN A 14 3.62 7.94 5.69
C GLN A 14 3.32 9.16 4.81
N ASN A 15 4.36 9.86 4.32
CA ASN A 15 4.17 10.95 3.36
C ASN A 15 3.73 10.42 1.99
N LEU A 16 4.34 9.31 1.52
CA LEU A 16 3.98 8.65 0.26
C LEU A 16 2.57 8.04 0.28
N PHE A 17 2.15 7.53 1.42
CA PHE A 17 0.84 6.90 1.60
C PHE A 17 0.28 7.28 2.98
N PRO A 18 -0.33 8.46 3.10
CA PRO A 18 -0.90 8.92 4.36
C PRO A 18 -2.11 8.06 4.73
N ALA A 19 -2.37 7.92 6.04
CA ALA A 19 -3.52 7.17 6.54
C ALA A 19 -4.85 7.72 5.98
N ASP A 20 -4.92 9.03 5.71
CA ASP A 20 -6.08 9.68 5.12
C ASP A 20 -6.41 9.19 3.70
N ARG A 21 -5.45 8.58 2.98
CA ARG A 21 -5.70 7.97 1.68
C ARG A 21 -6.73 6.84 1.78
N ALA A 22 -6.78 6.14 2.92
CA ALA A 22 -7.84 5.17 3.19
C ALA A 22 -9.19 5.87 3.34
N ASN A 23 -9.27 6.98 4.09
CA ASN A 23 -10.49 7.78 4.22
C ASN A 23 -11.02 8.21 2.85
N ALA A 24 -10.17 8.83 2.03
CA ALA A 24 -10.55 9.26 0.70
C ALA A 24 -10.99 8.09 -0.21
N PHE A 25 -10.42 6.90 -0.02
CA PHE A 25 -10.85 5.71 -0.75
C PHE A 25 -12.26 5.28 -0.38
N PHE A 26 -12.58 5.25 0.92
CA PHE A 26 -13.94 4.91 1.38
C PHE A 26 -14.95 6.01 1.07
N ASP A 27 -14.56 7.27 1.20
CA ASP A 27 -15.38 8.42 0.81
C ASP A 27 -15.74 8.35 -0.69
N ALA A 28 -14.77 8.04 -1.56
CA ALA A 28 -15.04 7.88 -2.99
C ALA A 28 -15.93 6.66 -3.32
N LEU A 29 -15.92 5.62 -2.49
CA LEU A 29 -16.70 4.40 -2.71
C LEU A 29 -18.12 4.46 -2.11
N PHE A 30 -18.24 5.01 -0.91
CA PHE A 30 -19.46 4.99 -0.09
C PHE A 30 -20.05 6.39 0.12
N GLY A 31 -19.33 7.45 -0.24
CA GLY A 31 -19.69 8.85 0.05
C GLY A 31 -19.41 9.26 1.49
N ASP A 32 -18.77 8.38 2.27
CA ASP A 32 -18.49 8.59 3.69
C ASP A 32 -17.24 7.79 4.14
N ALA A 33 -16.30 8.47 4.79
CA ALA A 33 -15.08 7.84 5.27
C ALA A 33 -15.27 6.98 6.53
N GLU A 34 -16.32 7.21 7.33
CA GLU A 34 -16.66 6.45 8.54
C GLU A 34 -17.28 5.08 8.22
N GLU A 35 -17.78 4.92 6.99
CA GLU A 35 -18.12 3.63 6.38
C GLU A 35 -16.88 2.74 6.15
N GLY A 36 -15.67 3.32 6.24
CA GLY A 36 -14.42 2.59 6.11
C GLY A 36 -14.26 1.48 7.13
N ALA A 37 -14.01 0.26 6.65
CA ALA A 37 -13.85 -0.90 7.52
C ALA A 37 -12.44 -1.03 8.10
N TYR A 38 -11.45 -0.39 7.48
CA TYR A 38 -10.04 -0.51 7.85
C TYR A 38 -9.23 0.69 7.40
N ASP A 39 -8.12 0.96 8.08
CA ASP A 39 -7.09 1.89 7.62
C ASP A 39 -6.05 1.16 6.78
N ILE A 40 -5.42 1.88 5.86
CA ILE A 40 -4.38 1.34 4.97
C ILE A 40 -3.08 2.03 5.31
N ARG A 41 -2.05 1.26 5.65
CA ARG A 41 -0.71 1.75 5.95
C ARG A 41 0.31 1.10 5.02
N LEU A 42 1.16 1.92 4.40
CA LEU A 42 2.28 1.40 3.61
C LEU A 42 3.47 1.10 4.52
N ALA A 43 3.97 -0.13 4.42
CA ALA A 43 5.17 -0.58 5.12
C ALA A 43 6.18 -1.17 4.15
N PHE A 44 7.44 -0.76 4.25
CA PHE A 44 8.52 -1.39 3.49
C PHE A 44 8.92 -2.72 4.15
N LYS A 45 8.81 -3.82 3.41
CA LYS A 45 9.13 -5.18 3.91
C LYS A 45 10.57 -5.57 3.57
N GLY A 46 11.13 -5.02 2.49
CA GLY A 46 12.52 -5.23 2.11
C GLY A 46 12.76 -5.11 0.61
N GLN A 47 14.00 -5.30 0.20
CA GLN A 47 14.40 -5.38 -1.21
C GLN A 47 15.00 -6.76 -1.47
N ALA A 48 14.57 -7.38 -2.56
CA ALA A 48 15.13 -8.62 -3.08
C ALA A 48 15.68 -8.38 -4.50
N ALA A 49 17.00 -8.32 -4.64
CA ALA A 49 17.68 -8.02 -5.91
C ALA A 49 17.12 -6.73 -6.56
N ASN A 50 16.45 -6.87 -7.71
CA ASN A 50 15.82 -5.79 -8.46
C ASN A 50 14.32 -5.65 -8.16
N THR A 51 13.84 -6.15 -7.03
CA THR A 51 12.43 -6.02 -6.64
C THR A 51 12.31 -5.42 -5.24
N LEU A 52 11.57 -4.33 -5.12
CA LEU A 52 11.17 -3.77 -3.84
C LEU A 52 9.88 -4.41 -3.37
N THR A 53 9.86 -4.88 -2.14
CA THR A 53 8.69 -5.48 -1.51
C THR A 53 8.15 -4.55 -0.45
N PHE A 54 6.95 -4.05 -0.69
CA PHE A 54 6.14 -3.29 0.25
C PHE A 54 4.96 -4.15 0.71
N GLY A 55 4.35 -3.75 1.82
CA GLY A 55 3.12 -4.33 2.33
C GLY A 55 2.12 -3.23 2.62
N LEU A 56 0.94 -3.32 2.02
CA LEU A 56 -0.22 -2.51 2.38
C LEU A 56 -0.91 -3.19 3.55
N GLU A 57 -0.65 -2.69 4.75
CA GLU A 57 -1.20 -3.18 6.01
C GLU A 57 -2.60 -2.60 6.20
N LEU A 58 -3.59 -3.48 6.25
CA LEU A 58 -4.99 -3.17 6.46
C LEU A 58 -5.31 -3.36 7.93
N HIS A 59 -5.49 -2.26 8.65
CA HIS A 59 -5.77 -2.24 10.08
C HIS A 59 -7.27 -2.09 10.33
N GLU A 60 -7.89 -3.05 10.99
CA GLU A 60 -9.31 -3.00 11.31
C GLU A 60 -9.68 -1.77 12.16
N ARG A 61 -10.77 -1.09 11.76
CA ARG A 61 -11.36 -0.01 12.56
C ARG A 61 -12.31 -0.55 13.62
N PRO A 62 -12.41 0.11 14.79
CA PRO A 62 -13.29 -0.34 15.86
C PRO A 62 -14.75 -0.43 15.38
N GLY A 63 -15.36 -1.61 15.51
CA GLY A 63 -16.75 -1.85 15.13
C GLY A 63 -16.98 -2.28 13.67
N ARG A 64 -15.94 -2.33 12.83
CA ARG A 64 -16.04 -2.79 11.44
C ARG A 64 -15.21 -4.07 11.27
N CYS A 65 -15.85 -5.21 10.99
CA CYS A 65 -15.13 -6.48 10.89
C CYS A 65 -14.43 -6.62 9.52
N LEU A 66 -13.11 -6.68 9.52
CA LEU A 66 -12.29 -6.76 8.31
C LEU A 66 -12.51 -8.10 7.57
N ALA A 67 -12.72 -9.18 8.31
CA ALA A 67 -13.02 -10.51 7.77
C ALA A 67 -14.42 -10.58 7.10
N CYS A 68 -15.37 -9.76 7.54
CA CYS A 68 -16.72 -9.72 6.95
C CYS A 68 -16.76 -8.92 5.64
N ASN A 69 -15.80 -8.02 5.40
CA ASN A 69 -15.86 -7.02 4.34
C ASN A 69 -15.13 -7.44 3.04
N LEU A 70 -15.01 -8.74 2.75
CA LEU A 70 -14.51 -9.30 1.47
C LEU A 70 -13.18 -8.71 0.99
N THR A 71 -12.08 -8.99 1.70
CA THR A 71 -10.73 -8.52 1.33
C THR A 71 -10.05 -9.31 0.19
N TYR A 72 -10.75 -10.28 -0.41
CA TYR A 72 -10.20 -11.13 -1.47
C TYR A 72 -10.18 -10.45 -2.85
N GLY A 73 -11.13 -9.54 -3.14
CA GLY A 73 -11.17 -8.76 -4.40
C GLY A 73 -10.47 -7.39 -4.31
N LEU A 74 -10.00 -7.04 -3.11
CA LEU A 74 -9.36 -5.75 -2.85
C LEU A 74 -8.15 -5.43 -3.74
N PRO A 75 -7.25 -6.40 -4.03
CA PRO A 75 -6.10 -6.13 -4.89
C PRO A 75 -6.49 -5.61 -6.27
N GLU A 76 -7.55 -6.16 -6.88
CA GLU A 76 -8.03 -5.71 -8.19
C GLU A 76 -8.63 -4.30 -8.12
N VAL A 77 -9.37 -3.99 -7.05
CA VAL A 77 -9.92 -2.65 -6.83
C VAL A 77 -8.78 -1.65 -6.65
N PHE A 78 -7.82 -1.93 -5.77
CA PHE A 78 -6.69 -1.04 -5.48
C PHE A 78 -5.84 -0.76 -6.73
N SER A 79 -5.66 -1.76 -7.58
CA SER A 79 -4.94 -1.63 -8.86
C SER A 79 -5.60 -0.61 -9.80
N ARG A 80 -6.93 -0.49 -9.75
CA ARG A 80 -7.72 0.36 -10.65
C ARG A 80 -8.21 1.65 -10.01
N HIS A 81 -8.09 1.80 -8.70
CA HIS A 81 -8.69 2.92 -7.98
C HIS A 81 -7.85 4.20 -8.10
N PRO A 82 -8.43 5.32 -8.55
CA PRO A 82 -7.70 6.59 -8.70
C PRO A 82 -7.22 7.17 -7.38
N VAL A 83 -7.89 6.86 -6.26
CA VAL A 83 -7.52 7.38 -4.92
C VAL A 83 -6.32 6.65 -4.32
N ILE A 84 -6.27 5.31 -4.43
CA ILE A 84 -5.10 4.55 -3.96
C ILE A 84 -3.87 4.94 -4.78
N ASN A 85 -4.09 5.18 -6.07
CA ASN A 85 -3.11 5.68 -7.03
C ASN A 85 -1.77 4.93 -6.97
N LEU A 86 -1.81 3.60 -7.13
CA LEU A 86 -0.58 2.78 -7.10
C LEU A 86 0.42 3.20 -8.17
N LYS A 87 -0.06 3.64 -9.35
CA LYS A 87 0.80 4.22 -10.39
C LYS A 87 1.54 5.45 -9.86
N GLY A 88 0.82 6.43 -9.30
CA GLY A 88 1.43 7.61 -8.69
C GLY A 88 2.41 7.23 -7.57
N LEU A 89 2.02 6.30 -6.69
CA LEU A 89 2.90 5.80 -5.63
C LEU A 89 4.20 5.24 -6.20
N THR A 90 4.14 4.42 -7.25
CA THR A 90 5.35 3.87 -7.88
C THR A 90 6.22 4.95 -8.52
N THR A 91 5.62 6.02 -9.07
CA THR A 91 6.35 7.17 -9.60
C THR A 91 7.01 8.00 -8.49
N GLU A 92 6.35 8.17 -7.35
CA GLU A 92 6.97 8.87 -6.20
C GLU A 92 8.11 8.04 -5.60
N ILE A 93 7.94 6.71 -5.52
CA ILE A 93 9.00 5.78 -5.12
C ILE A 93 10.19 5.85 -6.09
N ASP A 94 9.93 5.89 -7.40
CA ASP A 94 10.95 6.08 -8.43
C ASP A 94 11.71 7.40 -8.26
N ALA A 95 11.00 8.50 -8.04
CA ALA A 95 11.61 9.80 -7.80
C ALA A 95 12.50 9.81 -6.53
N LEU A 96 12.10 9.08 -5.49
CA LEU A 96 12.90 8.91 -4.27
C LEU A 96 14.15 8.04 -4.47
N LEU A 97 14.07 7.06 -5.37
CA LEU A 97 15.23 6.25 -5.77
C LEU A 97 16.20 7.08 -6.63
N GLY A 98 15.69 8.00 -7.44
CA GLY A 98 16.49 8.86 -8.33
C GLY A 98 17.31 8.00 -9.30
N ASP A 99 18.59 8.34 -9.46
CA ASP A 99 19.52 7.60 -10.34
C ASP A 99 19.91 6.20 -9.84
N LYS A 100 19.40 5.75 -8.68
CA LYS A 100 19.77 4.45 -8.13
C LYS A 100 19.07 3.28 -8.82
N ALA A 101 17.83 3.47 -9.23
CA ALA A 101 16.99 2.43 -9.83
C ALA A 101 15.72 3.04 -10.44
N THR A 102 15.23 2.45 -11.53
CA THR A 102 13.99 2.89 -12.17
C THR A 102 12.88 1.86 -11.99
N CYS A 103 11.73 2.28 -11.48
CA CYS A 103 10.55 1.44 -11.36
C CYS A 103 9.97 1.14 -12.75
N THR A 104 10.03 -0.12 -13.17
CA THR A 104 9.55 -0.56 -14.48
C THR A 104 8.14 -1.11 -14.45
N ASP A 105 7.84 -1.91 -13.42
CA ASP A 105 6.58 -2.62 -13.29
C ASP A 105 6.24 -2.82 -11.82
N TRP A 106 4.96 -2.99 -11.51
CA TRP A 106 4.53 -3.33 -10.16
C TRP A 106 3.39 -4.33 -10.20
N LYS A 107 3.35 -5.19 -9.18
CA LYS A 107 2.33 -6.22 -9.01
C LYS A 107 1.88 -6.27 -7.56
N LEU A 108 0.57 -6.41 -7.37
CA LEU A 108 0.00 -6.79 -6.08
C LEU A 108 -0.05 -8.31 -5.99
N GLY A 109 0.39 -8.84 -4.87
CA GLY A 109 0.12 -10.24 -4.52
C GLY A 109 -1.24 -10.39 -3.85
N THR A 110 -1.49 -11.60 -3.36
CA THR A 110 -2.74 -11.93 -2.68
C THR A 110 -2.78 -11.36 -1.27
N THR A 111 -3.96 -11.00 -0.81
CA THR A 111 -4.19 -10.57 0.58
C THR A 111 -3.77 -11.68 1.53
N GLN A 112 -2.84 -11.38 2.44
CA GLN A 112 -2.35 -12.27 3.48
C GLN A 112 -3.00 -11.88 4.81
N THR A 113 -3.74 -12.82 5.42
CA THR A 113 -4.30 -12.61 6.75
C THR A 113 -3.22 -12.87 7.79
N VAL A 114 -2.64 -11.80 8.35
CA VAL A 114 -1.70 -11.89 9.47
C VAL A 114 -2.46 -12.13 10.78
N SER A 115 -3.63 -11.51 10.93
CA SER A 115 -4.53 -11.66 12.08
C SER A 115 -5.94 -11.24 11.72
N LYS A 116 -6.93 -11.56 12.58
CA LYS A 116 -8.34 -11.16 12.38
C LYS A 116 -8.51 -9.65 12.14
N LYS A 117 -7.62 -8.84 12.72
CA LYS A 117 -7.65 -7.37 12.65
C LYS A 117 -6.58 -6.77 11.72
N LEU A 118 -5.75 -7.60 11.10
CA LEU A 118 -4.60 -7.16 10.31
C LEU A 118 -4.42 -8.05 9.09
N HIS A 119 -4.73 -7.51 7.93
CA HIS A 119 -4.42 -8.14 6.66
C HIS A 119 -3.29 -7.36 5.98
N VAL A 120 -2.50 -8.02 5.14
CA VAL A 120 -1.39 -7.39 4.42
C VAL A 120 -1.45 -7.78 2.96
N ILE A 121 -1.45 -6.79 2.07
CA ILE A 121 -1.35 -7.03 0.63
C ILE A 121 0.09 -6.73 0.20
N PRO A 122 0.88 -7.73 -0.23
CA PRO A 122 2.24 -7.51 -0.67
C PRO A 122 2.24 -6.78 -2.02
N LEU A 123 2.94 -5.66 -2.09
CA LEU A 123 3.18 -4.88 -3.31
C LEU A 123 4.63 -5.08 -3.72
N MET A 124 4.85 -5.72 -4.86
CA MET A 124 6.19 -5.96 -5.42
C MET A 124 6.41 -5.00 -6.58
N ILE A 125 7.44 -4.17 -6.50
CA ILE A 125 7.82 -3.21 -7.54
C ILE A 125 9.13 -3.67 -8.15
N ASN A 126 9.12 -3.94 -9.45
CA ASN A 126 10.31 -4.33 -10.20
C ASN A 126 11.09 -3.09 -10.63
N LEU A 127 12.41 -3.18 -10.52
CA LEU A 127 13.39 -2.16 -10.84
C LEU A 127 14.20 -2.60 -12.06
N ALA A 128 14.46 -1.69 -13.00
CA ALA A 128 15.47 -1.87 -14.05
C ALA A 128 16.84 -1.39 -13.59
#